data_AF-A0A2J7PKF5-F1
#
_entry.id   AF-A0A2J7PKF5-F1
#
_cell.length_a   1.000
_cell.length_b   1.000
_cell.length_c   1.000
_cell.angle_alpha   90.00
_cell.angle_beta   90.00
_cell.angle_gamma   90.00
#
_symmetry.space_group_name_H-M   'P 1'
#
loop_
_entity.id
_entity.type
_entity.pdbx_description
1 polymer ?
#
loop_
_entity_poly.entity_id
_entity_poly.type
_entity_poly.pdbx_seq_one_letter_code
_entity_poly.pdbx_strand_id
1 'polypeptide(L)'
;MAANGEADTATPAKQQMKWNNVILLTVIHLLALYSLLVVVPRAKLITVLWDLLYGIVGGIGVTAGAHRLWTHRSYKAKLPLRIILAGLYLEAGMNPLFEWVRDHRVHHKFSDTDADPHNASRGLFFSHVGWLMQKKHPQVLRRGREVDMSDILADPVIRF
;
A
#
# COMPACT_ATOMS: atom_id res chain seq x y z
N MET A 1 -23.69 27.10 -6.34
CA MET A 1 -24.11 26.38 -5.12
C MET A 1 -22.89 25.69 -4.55
N ALA A 2 -22.24 26.34 -3.59
CA ALA A 2 -21.11 25.76 -2.87
C ALA A 2 -21.66 24.72 -1.89
N ALA A 3 -21.19 23.48 -2.00
CA ALA A 3 -21.49 22.46 -1.00
C ALA A 3 -20.73 22.82 0.28
N ASN A 4 -21.48 23.01 1.36
CA ASN A 4 -20.99 23.25 2.70
C ASN A 4 -20.10 22.08 3.13
N GLY A 5 -18.78 22.26 3.02
CA GLY A 5 -17.81 21.39 3.69
C GLY A 5 -17.76 21.79 5.14
N GLU A 6 -18.47 21.06 6.00
CA GLU A 6 -18.15 21.04 7.43
C GLU A 6 -16.68 20.63 7.56
N ALA A 7 -15.82 21.62 7.79
CA ALA A 7 -14.50 21.37 8.32
C ALA A 7 -14.71 20.73 9.70
N ASP A 8 -14.50 19.42 9.78
CA ASP A 8 -14.59 18.65 11.01
C ASP A 8 -13.48 19.15 11.94
N THR A 9 -13.83 20.08 12.83
CA THR A 9 -12.91 20.84 13.71
C THR A 9 -12.38 20.00 14.89
N ALA A 10 -12.38 18.68 14.76
CA ALA A 10 -11.76 17.81 15.75
C ALA A 10 -10.24 18.00 15.71
N THR A 11 -9.66 18.45 16.82
CA THR A 11 -8.21 18.48 17.04
C THR A 11 -7.59 17.16 16.56
N PRO A 12 -6.52 17.16 15.73
CA PRO A 12 -5.99 15.92 15.17
C PRO A 12 -5.59 15.00 16.32
N ALA A 13 -6.39 13.98 16.58
CA ALA A 13 -6.17 13.08 17.69
C ALA A 13 -4.85 12.36 17.42
N LYS A 14 -3.81 12.63 18.23
CA LYS A 14 -2.47 12.04 18.06
C LYS A 14 -2.62 10.53 17.91
N GLN A 15 -2.37 10.00 16.71
CA GLN A 15 -2.62 8.59 16.46
C GLN A 15 -1.61 7.76 17.24
N GLN A 16 -2.08 6.65 17.80
CA GLN A 16 -1.23 5.75 18.57
C GLN A 16 -0.23 5.06 17.64
N MET A 17 1.02 4.98 18.08
CA MET A 17 2.08 4.29 17.35
C MET A 17 1.84 2.77 17.35
N LYS A 18 2.13 2.14 16.22
CA LYS A 18 2.24 0.69 16.07
C LYS A 18 3.71 0.30 16.23
N TRP A 19 4.16 0.11 17.47
CA TRP A 19 5.57 -0.15 17.75
C TRP A 19 6.12 -1.39 17.02
N ASN A 20 5.30 -2.42 16.80
CA ASN A 20 5.69 -3.57 15.98
C ASN A 20 6.07 -3.16 14.55
N ASN A 21 5.29 -2.26 13.94
CA ASN A 21 5.58 -1.75 12.59
C ASN A 21 6.81 -0.85 12.59
N VAL A 22 6.98 0.00 13.62
CA VAL A 22 8.17 0.84 13.77
C VAL A 22 9.41 -0.03 13.81
N ILE A 23 9.45 -1.02 14.71
CA ILE A 23 10.59 -1.93 14.87
C ILE A 23 10.84 -2.71 13.58
N LEU A 24 9.81 -3.33 13.00
CA LEU A 24 9.92 -4.12 11.78
C LEU A 24 10.48 -3.29 10.62
N LEU A 25 9.91 -2.11 10.36
CA LEU A 25 10.36 -1.24 9.29
C LEU A 25 11.79 -0.76 9.53
N THR A 26 12.14 -0.35 10.76
CA THR A 26 13.51 0.01 11.09
C THR A 26 14.49 -1.14 10.83
N VAL A 27 14.18 -2.35 11.29
CA VAL A 27 15.03 -3.53 11.08
C VAL A 27 15.20 -3.85 9.59
N ILE A 28 14.11 -3.84 8.80
CA ILE A 28 14.18 -4.09 7.35
C ILE A 28 15.08 -3.07 6.66
N HIS A 29 15.00 -1.78 7.01
CA HIS A 29 15.85 -0.75 6.40
C HIS A 29 17.32 -0.88 6.82
N LEU A 30 17.60 -1.25 8.07
CA LEU A 30 18.96 -1.52 8.54
C LEU A 30 19.56 -2.74 7.82
N LEU A 31 18.77 -3.81 7.63
CA LEU A 31 19.18 -4.98 6.87
C LEU A 31 19.40 -4.65 5.39
N ALA A 32 18.54 -3.82 4.78
CA ALA A 32 18.71 -3.37 3.40
C ALA A 32 20.01 -2.57 3.23
N LEU A 33 20.30 -1.65 4.16
CA LEU A 33 21.54 -0.87 4.17
C LEU A 33 22.77 -1.78 4.35
N TYR A 34 22.71 -2.72 5.30
CA TYR A 34 23.76 -3.71 5.49
C TYR A 34 23.99 -4.56 4.22
N SER A 35 22.91 -5.05 3.60
CA SER A 35 22.97 -5.82 2.37
C SER A 35 23.62 -5.02 1.25
N LEU A 36 23.23 -3.76 1.07
CA LEU A 36 23.80 -2.87 0.04
C LEU A 36 25.30 -2.63 0.24
N LEU A 37 25.74 -2.42 1.48
CA LEU A 37 27.13 -2.05 1.78
C LEU A 37 28.06 -3.27 1.90
N VAL A 38 27.54 -4.42 2.32
CA VAL A 38 28.35 -5.58 2.69
C VAL A 38 28.09 -6.78 1.79
N VAL A 39 26.82 -7.11 1.53
CA VAL A 39 26.45 -8.34 0.81
C VAL A 39 26.59 -8.15 -0.70
N VAL A 40 25.99 -7.09 -1.27
CA VAL A 40 25.96 -6.83 -2.72
C VAL A 40 27.36 -6.74 -3.34
N PRO A 41 28.35 -6.05 -2.74
CA PRO A 41 29.71 -5.98 -3.30
C PRO A 41 30.44 -7.33 -3.35
N ARG A 42 29.96 -8.32 -2.57
CA ARG A 42 30.53 -9.68 -2.48
C ARG A 42 29.65 -10.71 -3.20
N ALA A 43 28.50 -10.31 -3.72
CA ALA A 43 27.56 -11.20 -4.36
C ALA A 43 28.02 -11.55 -5.78
N LYS A 44 27.63 -12.74 -6.26
CA LYS A 44 27.80 -13.08 -7.67
C LYS A 44 26.85 -12.20 -8.50
N LEU A 45 27.27 -11.85 -9.72
CA LEU A 45 26.43 -11.06 -10.63
C LEU A 45 25.04 -11.69 -10.83
N ILE A 46 24.95 -13.02 -10.90
CA ILE A 46 23.67 -13.73 -11.02
C ILE A 46 22.73 -13.48 -9.84
N THR A 47 23.26 -13.32 -8.62
CA THR A 47 22.46 -13.00 -7.43
C THR A 47 21.90 -11.58 -7.52
N VAL A 48 22.71 -10.63 -7.99
CA VAL A 48 22.27 -9.23 -8.19
C VAL A 48 21.21 -9.14 -9.28
N LEU A 49 21.41 -9.84 -10.41
CA LEU A 49 20.42 -9.89 -11.48
C LEU A 49 19.11 -10.56 -11.04
N TRP A 50 19.21 -11.61 -10.22
CA TRP A 50 18.05 -12.27 -9.65
C TRP A 50 17.27 -11.33 -8.71
N ASP A 51 17.95 -10.61 -7.83
CA ASP A 51 17.33 -9.63 -6.93
C ASP A 51 16.60 -8.50 -7.69
N LEU A 52 17.23 -7.98 -8.76
CA LEU A 52 16.61 -6.99 -9.64
C LEU A 52 15.37 -7.55 -10.35
N LEU A 53 15.45 -8.79 -10.87
CA LEU A 53 14.30 -9.44 -11.50
C LEU A 53 13.16 -9.61 -10.49
N TYR A 54 13.48 -10.03 -9.27
CA TYR A 54 12.54 -10.20 -8.18
C TYR A 54 11.79 -8.88 -7.88
N GLY A 55 12.54 -7.78 -7.68
CA GLY A 55 11.93 -6.46 -7.48
C GLY A 55 11.06 -5.98 -8.65
N ILE A 56 11.43 -6.28 -9.90
CA ILE A 56 10.63 -5.95 -11.09
C ILE A 56 9.31 -6.72 -11.09
N VAL A 57 9.34 -8.03 -10.83
CA VAL A 57 8.11 -8.84 -10.85
C VAL A 57 7.15 -8.43 -9.74
N GLY A 58 7.64 -8.08 -8.55
CA GLY A 58 6.82 -7.53 -7.48
C GLY A 58 6.21 -6.18 -7.84
N GLY A 59 7.02 -5.31 -8.46
CA GLY A 59 6.55 -4.05 -9.04
C GLY A 59 5.42 -4.24 -10.06
N ILE A 60 5.46 -5.28 -10.88
CA ILE A 60 4.38 -5.64 -11.81
C ILE A 60 3.13 -6.10 -11.04
N GLY A 61 3.28 -6.92 -10.00
CA GLY A 61 2.18 -7.34 -9.13
C GLY A 61 1.42 -6.16 -8.52
N VAL A 62 2.16 -5.16 -8.02
CA VAL A 62 1.57 -3.92 -7.47
C VAL A 62 0.95 -3.06 -8.57
N THR A 63 1.69 -2.75 -9.63
CA THR A 63 1.27 -1.75 -10.62
C THR A 63 0.24 -2.28 -11.61
N ALA A 64 0.47 -3.45 -12.21
CA ALA A 64 -0.48 -4.05 -13.15
C ALA A 64 -1.63 -4.74 -12.41
N GLY A 65 -1.35 -5.39 -11.28
CA GLY A 65 -2.35 -6.05 -10.43
C GLY A 65 -3.07 -5.07 -9.51
N ALA A 66 -2.58 -4.91 -8.27
CA ALA A 66 -3.27 -4.20 -7.18
C ALA A 66 -3.79 -2.83 -7.60
N HIS A 67 -2.98 -2.06 -8.33
CA HIS A 67 -3.30 -0.71 -8.76
C HIS A 67 -4.25 -0.68 -9.97
N ARG A 68 -3.83 -1.17 -11.14
CA ARG A 68 -4.62 -0.98 -12.38
C ARG A 68 -5.79 -1.96 -12.52
N LEU A 69 -5.59 -3.24 -12.16
CA LEU A 69 -6.62 -4.26 -12.29
C LEU A 69 -7.65 -4.15 -11.18
N TRP A 70 -7.21 -4.30 -9.92
CA TRP A 70 -8.14 -4.43 -8.80
C TRP A 70 -8.61 -3.08 -8.26
N THR A 71 -7.73 -2.08 -8.18
CA THR A 71 -8.16 -0.77 -7.67
C THR A 71 -8.95 0.03 -8.70
N HIS A 72 -8.34 0.28 -9.86
CA HIS A 72 -8.90 1.19 -10.87
C HIS A 72 -9.77 0.52 -11.92
N ARG A 73 -9.82 -0.81 -11.96
CA ARG A 73 -10.62 -1.57 -12.94
C ARG A 73 -10.32 -1.14 -14.38
N SER A 74 -9.08 -0.75 -14.68
CA SER A 74 -8.68 -0.15 -15.96
C SER A 74 -8.69 -1.17 -17.11
N TYR A 75 -8.71 -2.46 -16.80
CA TYR A 75 -8.81 -3.55 -17.77
C TYR A 75 -9.45 -4.79 -17.12
N LYS A 76 -9.82 -5.78 -17.94
CA LYS A 76 -10.31 -7.08 -17.49
C LYS A 76 -9.26 -8.15 -17.77
N ALA A 77 -9.03 -9.03 -16.80
CA ALA A 77 -8.10 -10.14 -16.92
C ALA A 77 -8.84 -11.49 -16.80
N LYS A 78 -8.44 -12.48 -17.61
CA LYS A 78 -8.88 -13.87 -17.43
C LYS A 78 -8.20 -14.48 -16.19
N LEU A 79 -8.77 -15.56 -15.68
CA LEU A 79 -8.32 -16.23 -14.46
C LEU A 79 -6.80 -16.49 -14.39
N PRO A 80 -6.11 -16.99 -15.45
CA PRO A 80 -4.67 -17.25 -15.37
C PRO A 80 -3.86 -15.99 -15.04
N LEU A 81 -4.16 -14.87 -15.70
CA LEU A 81 -3.45 -13.61 -15.47
C LEU A 81 -3.75 -13.05 -14.07
N ARG A 82 -4.99 -13.20 -13.57
CA ARG A 82 -5.34 -12.78 -12.21
C ARG A 82 -4.53 -13.54 -11.15
N ILE A 83 -4.39 -14.86 -11.32
CA ILE A 83 -3.59 -15.71 -10.43
C ILE A 83 -2.12 -15.29 -10.48
N ILE A 84 -1.56 -15.08 -11.68
CA ILE A 84 -0.18 -14.63 -11.84
C ILE A 84 0.04 -13.29 -11.13
N LEU A 85 -0.79 -12.29 -11.40
CA LEU A 85 -0.66 -10.97 -10.79
C LEU A 85 -0.85 -11.00 -9.27
N ALA A 86 -1.71 -11.89 -8.75
CA ALA A 86 -1.89 -12.07 -7.31
C ALA A 86 -0.63 -12.67 -6.68
N GLY A 87 -0.04 -13.69 -7.32
CA GLY A 87 1.23 -14.28 -6.88
C GLY A 87 2.39 -13.27 -6.88
N LEU A 88 2.49 -12.46 -7.94
CA LEU A 88 3.49 -11.38 -8.00
C LEU A 88 3.27 -10.31 -6.92
N TYR A 89 2.01 -9.99 -6.60
CA TYR A 89 1.71 -9.05 -5.52
C TYR A 89 2.10 -9.57 -4.13
N LEU A 90 1.92 -10.88 -3.88
CA LEU A 90 2.32 -11.50 -2.61
C LEU A 90 3.84 -11.38 -2.38
N GLU A 91 4.62 -11.53 -3.45
CA GLU A 91 6.07 -11.38 -3.41
C GLU A 91 6.51 -9.94 -3.06
N ALA A 92 5.78 -8.93 -3.52
CA ALA A 92 6.08 -7.52 -3.25
C ALA A 92 6.04 -7.13 -1.75
N GLY A 93 5.55 -8.01 -0.86
CA GLY A 93 5.58 -7.80 0.58
C GLY A 93 4.73 -6.60 1.06
N MET A 94 3.74 -6.20 0.28
CA MET A 94 2.82 -5.11 0.59
C MET A 94 1.74 -5.56 1.60
N ASN A 95 0.91 -4.61 2.05
CA ASN A 95 -0.27 -4.92 2.87
C ASN A 95 -1.18 -5.96 2.18
N PRO A 96 -2.08 -6.65 2.90
CA PRO A 96 -3.07 -7.54 2.28
C PRO A 96 -3.80 -6.84 1.13
N LEU A 97 -3.98 -7.53 -0.01
CA LEU A 97 -4.50 -6.94 -1.25
C LEU A 97 -5.82 -6.20 -1.03
N PHE A 98 -6.73 -6.75 -0.22
CA PHE A 98 -7.99 -6.10 0.13
C PHE A 98 -7.78 -4.74 0.81
N GLU A 99 -6.84 -4.67 1.77
CA GLU A 99 -6.54 -3.43 2.48
C GLU A 99 -5.86 -2.42 1.56
N TRP A 100 -4.94 -2.88 0.70
CA TRP A 100 -4.26 -2.04 -0.28
C TRP A 100 -5.27 -1.40 -1.23
N VAL A 101 -6.15 -2.20 -1.82
CA VAL A 101 -7.19 -1.70 -2.75
C VAL A 101 -8.13 -0.73 -2.04
N ARG A 102 -8.60 -1.06 -0.84
CA ARG A 102 -9.48 -0.17 -0.06
C ARG A 102 -8.78 1.17 0.21
N ASP A 103 -7.56 1.13 0.76
CA ASP A 103 -6.82 2.33 1.13
C ASP A 103 -6.49 3.18 -0.10
N HIS A 104 -6.13 2.57 -1.22
CA HIS A 104 -5.83 3.28 -2.48
C HIS A 104 -7.08 3.93 -3.08
N ARG A 105 -8.24 3.26 -3.03
CA ARG A 105 -9.54 3.87 -3.42
C ARG A 105 -9.91 5.05 -2.52
N VAL A 106 -9.69 4.93 -1.21
CA VAL A 106 -9.91 6.02 -0.24
C VAL A 106 -8.99 7.19 -0.55
N HIS A 107 -7.70 6.93 -0.78
CA HIS A 107 -6.72 7.96 -1.13
C HIS A 107 -7.17 8.76 -2.36
N HIS A 108 -7.54 8.10 -3.46
CA HIS A 108 -7.99 8.82 -4.65
C HIS A 108 -9.27 9.64 -4.43
N LYS A 109 -10.20 9.13 -3.61
CA LYS A 109 -11.49 9.80 -3.37
C LYS A 109 -11.38 10.98 -2.40
N PHE A 110 -10.46 10.91 -1.45
CA PHE A 110 -10.34 11.88 -0.35
C PHE A 110 -8.91 12.42 -0.18
N SER A 111 -8.15 12.52 -1.27
CA SER A 111 -6.77 13.00 -1.30
C SER A 111 -6.61 14.31 -0.53
N ASP A 112 -5.48 14.46 0.16
CA ASP A 112 -5.10 15.68 0.87
C ASP A 112 -6.06 16.09 2.00
N THR A 113 -6.89 15.15 2.47
CA THR A 113 -7.74 15.31 3.66
C THR A 113 -7.33 14.33 4.77
N ASP A 114 -7.91 14.48 5.96
CA ASP A 114 -7.74 13.53 7.05
C ASP A 114 -8.29 12.11 6.77
N ALA A 115 -9.06 11.95 5.70
CA ALA A 115 -9.50 10.64 5.22
C ALA A 115 -8.49 9.98 4.28
N ASP A 116 -7.46 10.68 3.80
CA ASP A 116 -6.37 10.10 3.02
C ASP A 116 -5.42 9.29 3.94
N PRO A 117 -5.25 7.97 3.74
CA PRO A 117 -4.36 7.13 4.54
C PRO A 117 -2.92 7.65 4.63
N HIS A 118 -2.44 8.31 3.57
CA HIS A 118 -1.08 8.82 3.46
C HIS A 118 -1.06 10.29 2.99
N ASN A 119 -2.00 11.09 3.53
CA ASN A 119 -2.14 12.52 3.32
C ASN A 119 -0.79 13.27 3.25
N ALA A 120 -0.45 13.77 2.06
CA ALA A 120 0.80 14.48 1.78
C ALA A 120 0.95 15.79 2.56
N SER A 121 -0.15 16.45 2.94
CA SER A 121 -0.11 17.70 3.73
C SER A 121 0.49 17.52 5.13
N ARG A 122 0.58 16.27 5.63
CA ARG A 122 1.26 15.93 6.90
C ARG A 122 2.77 15.79 6.77
N GLY A 123 3.32 16.07 5.58
CA GLY A 123 4.75 16.11 5.32
C GLY A 123 5.34 14.79 4.79
N LEU A 124 6.53 14.91 4.18
CA LEU A 124 7.21 13.84 3.46
C LEU A 124 7.35 12.54 4.27
N PHE A 125 7.79 12.64 5.52
CA PHE A 125 8.01 11.45 6.34
C PHE A 125 6.70 10.67 6.55
N PHE A 126 5.60 11.37 6.82
CA PHE A 126 4.31 10.73 7.03
C PHE A 126 3.80 10.05 5.77
N SER A 127 3.75 10.75 4.63
CA SER A 127 3.23 10.19 3.38
C SER A 127 4.11 9.09 2.79
N HIS A 128 5.42 9.13 3.06
CA HIS A 128 6.35 8.10 2.59
C HIS A 128 6.26 6.81 3.40
N VAL A 129 6.40 6.87 4.74
CA VAL A 129 6.48 5.66 5.58
C VAL A 129 5.80 5.81 6.94
N GLY A 130 5.71 7.02 7.48
CA GLY A 130 5.19 7.27 8.82
C GLY A 130 3.72 6.89 9.01
N TRP A 131 2.91 6.87 7.94
CA TRP A 131 1.53 6.41 7.98
C TRP A 131 1.39 4.91 8.33
N LEU A 132 2.39 4.08 7.97
CA LEU A 132 2.43 2.66 8.32
C LEU A 132 2.78 2.43 9.80
N MET A 133 3.38 3.42 10.45
CA MET A 133 3.91 3.33 11.83
C MET A 133 2.88 3.69 12.90
N GLN A 134 1.68 4.14 12.52
CA GLN A 134 0.64 4.55 13.45
C GLN A 134 -0.73 3.98 13.08
N LYS A 135 -1.69 4.09 13.99
CA LYS A 135 -3.09 3.79 13.69
C LYS A 135 -3.63 4.80 12.68
N LYS A 136 -4.54 4.35 11.82
CA LYS A 136 -5.21 5.20 10.82
C LYS A 136 -6.00 6.30 11.52
N HIS A 137 -6.10 7.47 10.90
CA HIS A 137 -6.99 8.53 11.37
C HIS A 137 -8.45 8.01 11.36
N PRO A 138 -9.30 8.40 12.33
CA PRO A 138 -10.71 7.95 12.36
C PRO A 138 -11.48 8.23 11.06
N GLN A 139 -11.16 9.33 10.36
CA GLN A 139 -11.77 9.64 9.06
C GLN A 139 -11.42 8.63 7.97
N VAL A 140 -10.18 8.10 7.95
CA VAL A 140 -9.81 7.01 7.03
C VAL A 140 -10.70 5.78 7.24
N LEU A 141 -10.99 5.43 8.51
CA LEU A 141 -11.84 4.30 8.84
C LEU A 141 -13.31 4.56 8.51
N ARG A 142 -13.81 5.77 8.79
CA ARG A 142 -15.18 6.17 8.48
C ARG A 142 -15.43 6.19 6.98
N ARG A 143 -14.62 6.94 6.24
CA ARG A 143 -14.72 7.10 4.78
C ARG A 143 -14.36 5.82 4.04
N GLY A 144 -13.50 4.97 4.60
CA GLY A 144 -13.20 3.65 4.07
C GLY A 144 -14.40 2.71 3.99
N ARG A 145 -15.46 2.93 4.79
CA ARG A 145 -16.73 2.18 4.69
C ARG A 145 -17.63 2.65 3.54
N GLU A 146 -17.37 3.84 3.00
CA GLU A 146 -18.12 4.43 1.88
C GLU A 146 -17.56 4.00 0.51
N VAL A 147 -16.43 3.29 0.50
CA VAL A 147 -15.82 2.76 -0.72
C VAL A 147 -16.43 1.40 -1.03
N ASP A 148 -16.99 1.26 -2.23
CA ASP A 148 -17.46 -0.02 -2.74
C ASP A 148 -16.28 -1.00 -2.85
N MET A 149 -16.42 -2.17 -2.23
CA MET A 149 -15.45 -3.29 -2.26
C MET A 149 -16.12 -4.61 -2.71
N SER A 150 -17.35 -4.54 -3.21
CA SER A 150 -18.13 -5.73 -3.59
C SER A 150 -17.45 -6.56 -4.70
N ASP A 151 -16.76 -5.90 -5.62
CA ASP A 151 -16.00 -6.55 -6.68
C ASP A 151 -14.81 -7.36 -6.15
N ILE A 152 -14.10 -6.82 -5.16
CA ILE A 152 -12.98 -7.49 -4.50
C ILE A 152 -13.49 -8.67 -3.66
N LEU A 153 -14.60 -8.48 -2.94
CA LEU A 153 -15.26 -9.53 -2.17
C LEU A 153 -15.86 -10.63 -3.03
N ALA A 154 -16.16 -10.37 -4.31
CA ALA A 154 -16.66 -11.35 -5.27
C ALA A 154 -15.53 -12.05 -6.06
N ASP A 155 -14.29 -11.54 -6.01
CA ASP A 155 -13.16 -12.09 -6.76
C ASP A 155 -12.67 -13.41 -6.14
N PRO A 156 -12.81 -14.56 -6.82
CA PRO A 156 -12.39 -15.85 -6.25
C PRO A 156 -10.88 -15.94 -6.03
N VAL A 157 -10.07 -15.16 -6.73
CA VAL A 157 -8.60 -15.14 -6.54
C VAL A 157 -8.22 -14.40 -5.26
N ILE A 158 -9.00 -13.40 -4.86
CA ILE A 158 -8.70 -12.57 -3.68
C ILE A 158 -9.28 -13.18 -2.41
N ARG A 159 -10.41 -13.91 -2.53
CA ARG A 159 -11.07 -14.56 -1.40
C ARG A 159 -10.35 -15.80 -0.88
N PHE A 160 -9.55 -16.44 -1.73
CA PHE A 160 -8.76 -17.63 -1.39
C PHE A 160 -7.52 -17.21 -0.58
#